data_AF-A0A7C5MIH0-F1
#
_entry.id   AF-A0A7C5MIH0-F1
#
_cell.length_a   1.000
_cell.length_b   1.000
_cell.length_c   1.000
_cell.angle_alpha   90.00
_cell.angle_beta   90.00
_cell.angle_gamma   90.00
#
_symmetry.space_group_name_H-M   'P 1'
#
loop_
_entity.id
_entity.type
_entity.pdbx_description
1 polymer ?
#
loop_
_entity_poly.entity_id
_entity_poly.type
_entity_poly.pdbx_seq_one_letter_code
_entity_poly.pdbx_strand_id
1 'polypeptide(L)'
;MQPFTPELWRTKLSSQREPLVIDSYSYGVEFDGKQAWAKESGPEGSKRYPMVHALGGKNVYYFLTPMERGRLQVLPLAYDVRRKVWFDTAASGIRHF
;
A
#
# COMPACT_ATOMS: atom_id res chain seq x y z
N MET A 1 9.46 -2.96 -11.37
CA MET A 1 8.62 -1.79 -11.02
C MET A 1 7.65 -1.56 -12.15
N GLN A 2 6.38 -1.30 -11.87
CA GLN A 2 5.37 -0.97 -12.87
C GLN A 2 4.47 0.17 -12.36
N PRO A 3 3.87 0.97 -13.25
CA PRO A 3 2.83 1.92 -12.86
C PRO A 3 1.69 1.22 -12.12
N PHE A 4 1.10 1.90 -11.15
CA PHE A 4 -0.15 1.43 -10.57
C PHE A 4 -1.29 1.77 -11.53
N THR A 5 -2.07 0.76 -11.95
CA THR A 5 -3.18 0.96 -12.88
C THR A 5 -4.49 0.41 -12.31
N PRO A 6 -5.66 0.88 -12.80
CA PRO A 6 -6.96 0.31 -12.45
C PRO A 6 -7.04 -1.20 -12.68
N GLU A 7 -6.42 -1.69 -13.75
CA GLU A 7 -6.39 -3.11 -14.09
C GLU A 7 -5.59 -3.91 -13.06
N LEU A 8 -4.47 -3.36 -12.58
CA LEU A 8 -3.70 -3.98 -11.50
C LEU A 8 -4.56 -4.14 -10.25
N TRP A 9 -5.26 -3.08 -9.84
CA TRP A 9 -6.17 -3.14 -8.70
C TRP A 9 -7.24 -4.21 -8.88
N ARG A 10 -7.97 -4.17 -10.01
CA ARG A 10 -9.11 -5.06 -10.27
C ARG A 10 -8.73 -6.54 -10.41
N THR A 11 -7.52 -6.83 -10.91
CA THR A 11 -7.12 -8.20 -11.25
C THR A 11 -6.19 -8.85 -10.23
N LYS A 12 -5.39 -8.07 -9.51
CA LYS A 12 -4.36 -8.59 -8.60
C LYS A 12 -4.58 -8.26 -7.14
N LEU A 13 -5.31 -7.18 -6.84
CA LEU A 13 -5.50 -6.69 -5.49
C LEU A 13 -6.95 -6.91 -5.04
N SER A 14 -7.15 -6.94 -3.73
CA SER A 14 -8.49 -6.95 -3.13
C SER A 14 -8.61 -5.78 -2.18
N SER A 15 -9.83 -5.27 -2.01
CA SER A 15 -10.09 -4.22 -1.02
C SER A 15 -9.71 -4.70 0.38
N GLN A 16 -9.24 -3.77 1.19
CA GLN A 16 -8.94 -4.01 2.58
C GLN A 16 -10.24 -4.16 3.37
N ARG A 17 -10.33 -5.21 4.21
CA ARG A 17 -11.49 -5.43 5.07
C ARG A 17 -11.46 -4.52 6.30
N GLU A 18 -10.29 -4.38 6.89
CA GLU A 18 -10.05 -3.61 8.11
C GLU A 18 -8.75 -2.82 7.97
N PRO A 19 -8.70 -1.55 8.42
CA PRO A 19 -7.48 -0.76 8.44
C PRO A 19 -6.33 -1.48 9.17
N LEU A 20 -5.11 -1.31 8.68
CA LEU A 20 -3.91 -1.86 9.30
C LEU A 20 -3.41 -0.87 10.34
N VAL A 21 -3.33 -1.29 11.58
CA VAL A 21 -2.72 -0.47 12.64
C VAL A 21 -1.22 -0.72 12.63
N ILE A 22 -0.45 0.34 12.45
CA ILE A 22 1.02 0.37 12.46
C ILE A 22 1.40 1.45 13.47
N ASP A 23 1.94 1.01 14.62
CA ASP A 23 2.16 1.86 15.80
C ASP A 23 0.90 2.65 16.20
N SER A 24 0.99 3.98 16.26
CA SER A 24 -0.12 4.89 16.60
C SER A 24 -0.96 5.31 15.38
N TYR A 25 -0.69 4.74 14.20
CA TYR A 25 -1.32 5.12 12.95
C TYR A 25 -2.15 3.96 12.39
N SER A 26 -3.22 4.30 11.69
CA SER A 26 -4.10 3.37 10.99
C SER A 26 -4.03 3.65 9.48
N TYR A 27 -3.81 2.60 8.70
CA TYR A 27 -3.64 2.67 7.26
C TYR A 27 -4.75 1.90 6.54
N GLY A 28 -5.53 2.63 5.75
CA GLY A 28 -6.54 2.10 4.85
C GLY A 28 -6.13 2.29 3.39
N VAL A 29 -6.50 1.37 2.50
CA VAL A 29 -6.36 1.57 1.05
C VAL A 29 -7.71 1.88 0.42
N GLU A 30 -7.80 3.04 -0.20
CA GLU A 30 -8.99 3.54 -0.91
C GLU A 30 -8.73 3.51 -2.42
N PHE A 31 -9.71 3.12 -3.23
CA PHE A 31 -9.63 3.13 -4.69
C PHE A 31 -10.91 3.74 -5.27
N ASP A 32 -10.77 4.76 -6.13
CA ASP A 32 -11.91 5.49 -6.70
C ASP A 32 -12.35 4.99 -8.08
N GLY A 33 -11.72 3.94 -8.59
CA GLY A 33 -11.94 3.44 -9.94
C GLY A 33 -10.82 3.78 -10.93
N LYS A 34 -9.98 4.77 -10.63
CA LYS A 34 -8.85 5.22 -11.46
C LYS A 34 -7.52 5.16 -10.72
N GLN A 35 -7.48 5.58 -9.47
CA GLN A 35 -6.27 5.70 -8.68
C GLN A 35 -6.52 5.11 -7.30
N ALA A 36 -5.47 4.58 -6.67
CA ALA A 36 -5.52 4.14 -5.28
C ALA A 36 -4.75 5.11 -4.37
N TRP A 37 -5.20 5.22 -3.13
CA TRP A 37 -4.58 6.00 -2.08
C TRP A 37 -4.41 5.16 -0.82
N ALA A 38 -3.25 5.29 -0.20
CA ALA A 38 -3.10 4.92 1.20
C ALA A 38 -3.57 6.09 2.06
N LYS A 39 -4.63 5.88 2.82
CA LYS A 39 -5.13 6.80 3.83
C LYS A 39 -4.48 6.44 5.16
N GLU A 40 -3.66 7.36 5.66
CA GLU A 40 -3.10 7.34 7.00
C GLU A 40 -4.03 8.13 7.93
N SER A 41 -4.32 7.58 9.10
CA SER A 41 -5.07 8.25 10.16
C SER A 41 -4.32 8.05 11.48
N GLY A 42 -3.91 9.14 12.12
CA GLY A 42 -3.19 9.12 13.38
C GLY A 42 -3.57 10.28 14.30
N PRO A 43 -2.83 10.48 15.41
CA PRO A 43 -3.14 11.48 16.42
C PRO A 43 -3.17 12.92 15.87
N GLU A 44 -2.38 13.20 14.85
CA GLU A 44 -2.24 14.52 14.22
C GLU A 44 -3.24 14.76 13.07
N GLY A 45 -4.12 13.79 12.78
CA GLY A 45 -5.12 13.87 11.73
C GLY A 45 -4.98 12.77 10.68
N SER A 46 -5.53 13.01 9.48
CA SER A 46 -5.49 12.05 8.39
C SER A 46 -4.84 12.61 7.13
N LYS A 47 -4.04 11.78 6.46
CA LYS A 47 -3.37 12.10 5.20
C LYS A 47 -3.69 11.04 4.16
N ARG A 48 -3.61 11.42 2.89
CA ARG A 48 -3.80 10.50 1.76
C ARG A 48 -2.58 10.55 0.86
N TYR A 49 -2.06 9.38 0.54
CA TYR A 49 -0.87 9.18 -0.27
C TYR A 49 -1.22 8.44 -1.55
N PRO A 50 -1.10 9.05 -2.74
CA PRO A 50 -1.41 8.37 -3.98
C PRO A 50 -0.40 7.24 -4.23
N MET A 51 -0.91 6.08 -4.63
CA MET A 51 -0.12 4.90 -4.98
C MET A 51 0.21 4.93 -6.47
N VAL A 52 1.38 5.45 -6.84
CA VAL A 52 1.71 5.72 -8.25
C VAL A 52 2.42 4.56 -8.95
N HIS A 53 3.14 3.74 -8.18
CA HIS A 53 3.87 2.59 -8.72
C HIS A 53 3.74 1.38 -7.78
N ALA A 54 3.89 0.20 -8.36
CA ALA A 54 3.99 -1.06 -7.66
C ALA A 54 5.34 -1.74 -7.95
N LEU A 55 5.95 -2.31 -6.91
CA LEU A 55 7.17 -3.12 -6.95
C LEU A 55 6.85 -4.58 -6.61
N GLY A 56 7.56 -5.52 -7.23
CA GLY A 56 7.37 -6.95 -7.01
C GLY A 56 6.30 -7.55 -7.93
N GLY A 57 5.39 -8.34 -7.35
CA GLY A 57 4.20 -8.88 -8.03
C GLY A 57 4.12 -10.40 -8.18
N LYS A 58 5.19 -11.14 -7.86
CA LYS A 58 5.13 -12.61 -7.78
C LYS A 58 4.55 -13.09 -6.44
N ASN A 59 5.02 -12.52 -5.35
CA ASN A 59 4.63 -12.90 -3.98
C ASN A 59 4.08 -11.71 -3.19
N VAL A 60 4.70 -10.54 -3.36
CA VAL A 60 4.35 -9.32 -2.62
C VAL A 60 4.32 -8.14 -3.60
N TYR A 61 3.35 -7.25 -3.41
CA TYR A 61 3.38 -5.91 -3.99
C TYR A 61 3.72 -4.89 -2.90
N TYR A 62 4.79 -4.12 -3.14
CA TYR A 62 5.06 -2.88 -2.41
C TYR A 62 4.61 -1.70 -3.26
N PHE A 63 4.16 -0.63 -2.62
CA PHE A 63 3.60 0.51 -3.32
C PHE A 63 4.37 1.77 -3.02
N LEU A 64 4.51 2.61 -4.04
CA LEU A 64 5.29 3.83 -3.97
C LEU A 64 4.36 5.04 -4.03
N THR A 65 4.64 6.04 -3.21
CA THR A 65 3.99 7.35 -3.24
C THR A 65 5.00 8.44 -3.58
N PRO A 66 4.62 9.49 -4.33
CA PRO A 66 5.51 10.60 -4.60
C PRO A 66 5.81 11.41 -3.34
N MET A 67 7.03 11.93 -3.30
CA MET A 67 7.56 12.84 -2.30
C MET A 67 8.12 14.09 -2.98
N GLU A 68 8.40 15.09 -2.15
CA GLU A 68 9.07 16.32 -2.58
C GLU A 68 10.32 16.05 -3.43
N ARG A 69 10.50 16.89 -4.45
CA ARG A 69 11.60 16.86 -5.41
C ARG A 69 11.65 15.60 -6.30
N GLY A 70 10.49 15.03 -6.62
CA GLY A 70 10.37 13.90 -7.55
C GLY A 70 10.85 12.56 -6.98
N ARG A 71 11.07 12.49 -5.67
CA ARG A 71 11.43 11.23 -4.99
C ARG A 71 10.22 10.34 -4.85
N LEU A 72 10.45 9.03 -4.74
CA LEU A 72 9.42 8.06 -4.40
C LEU A 72 9.73 7.43 -3.05
N GLN A 73 8.71 7.27 -2.23
CA GLN A 73 8.79 6.60 -0.94
C GLN A 73 7.94 5.33 -0.98
N VAL A 74 8.47 4.23 -0.42
CA VAL A 74 7.69 3.01 -0.23
C VAL A 74 6.71 3.23 0.92
N LEU A 75 5.44 2.92 0.68
CA LEU A 75 4.38 2.98 1.68
C LEU A 75 4.58 1.90 2.76
N PRO A 76 4.17 2.16 4.01
CA PRO A 76 4.36 1.23 5.12
C PRO A 76 3.45 -0.01 5.05
N LEU A 77 2.61 -0.12 4.03
CA LEU A 77 1.73 -1.27 3.77
C LEU A 77 2.07 -1.93 2.43
N ALA A 78 1.97 -3.26 2.40
CA ALA A 78 2.16 -4.08 1.22
C ALA A 78 1.02 -5.09 1.08
N TYR A 79 1.00 -5.80 -0.06
CA TYR A 79 -0.02 -6.79 -0.35
C TYR A 79 0.62 -8.16 -0.62
N ASP A 80 0.21 -9.18 0.12
CA ASP A 80 0.61 -10.57 -0.08
C ASP A 80 -0.30 -11.19 -1.14
N VAL A 81 0.29 -11.56 -2.28
CA VAL A 81 -0.43 -12.11 -3.43
C VAL A 81 -1.02 -13.49 -3.14
N ARG A 82 -0.34 -14.29 -2.32
CA ARG A 82 -0.76 -15.66 -1.98
C ARG A 82 -1.92 -15.65 -1.01
N ARG A 83 -1.79 -14.84 0.05
CA ARG A 83 -2.79 -14.73 1.12
C ARG A 83 -3.92 -13.78 0.76
N LYS A 84 -3.73 -12.92 -0.25
CA LYS A 84 -4.65 -11.87 -0.67
C LYS A 84 -5.03 -10.93 0.47
N VAL A 85 -4.02 -10.52 1.24
CA VAL A 85 -4.19 -9.63 2.38
C VAL A 85 -3.19 -8.50 2.32
N TRP A 86 -3.61 -7.35 2.82
CA TRP A 86 -2.73 -6.24 3.12
C TRP A 86 -2.02 -6.52 4.43
N PHE A 87 -0.76 -6.12 4.54
CA PHE A 87 0.02 -6.28 5.77
C PHE A 87 0.99 -5.10 5.97
N ASP A 88 1.39 -4.91 7.22
CA ASP A 88 2.39 -3.93 7.63
C ASP A 88 3.79 -4.37 7.21
N THR A 89 4.48 -3.56 6.42
CA THR A 89 5.84 -3.82 5.95
C THR A 89 6.91 -3.64 7.02
N ALA A 90 6.69 -2.76 8.00
CA ALA A 90 7.61 -2.49 9.10
C ALA A 90 7.59 -3.62 10.11
N ALA A 91 6.40 -4.10 10.51
CA ALA A 91 6.26 -5.30 11.33
C ALA A 91 6.62 -6.59 10.58
N SER A 92 6.55 -6.62 9.23
CA SER A 92 6.96 -7.78 8.44
C SER A 92 8.47 -7.92 8.24
N GLY A 93 9.31 -7.37 9.13
CA GLY A 93 10.73 -7.74 9.26
C GLY A 93 11.00 -9.24 9.47
N ILE A 94 9.95 -10.07 9.43
CA ILE A 94 10.01 -11.52 9.26
C ILE A 94 10.66 -11.83 7.92
N ARG A 95 11.97 -12.08 7.99
CA ARG A 95 12.77 -12.78 7.00
C ARG A 95 11.96 -13.95 6.43
N HIS A 96 11.71 -13.94 5.12
CA HIS A 96 11.44 -15.18 4.40
C HIS A 96 12.76 -15.96 4.42
N PHE A 97 12.86 -16.96 5.28
CA PHE A 97 13.85 -18.04 5.16
C PHE A 97 13.28 -19.11 4.24
#